data_AF-A0AA40WFQ3-F1
#
_entry.id   AF-A0AA40WFQ3-F1
#
_cell.length_a   1.000
_cell.length_b   1.000
_cell.length_c   1.000
_cell.angle_alpha   90.00
_cell.angle_beta   90.00
_cell.angle_gamma   90.00
#
_symmetry.space_group_name_H-M   'P 1'
#
loop_
_entity.id
_entity.type
_entity.pdbx_description
1 polymer ?
#
loop_
_entity_poly.entity_id
_entity_poly.type
_entity_poly.pdbx_seq_one_letter_code
_entity_poly.pdbx_strand_id
1 'polypeptide(L)' 'IVVYQHGPFAWGKDAHDAVHNAVVMEEVARMAWIARGINPALNPIDDYLMNKHFMRKHGPNAYYGQKCSMSPGM' A
#
# COMPACT_ATOMS: atom_id res chain seq x y z
N ILE A 1 -9.44 0.65 -4.79
CA ILE A 1 -10.23 0.13 -5.93
C ILE A 1 -9.97 1.01 -7.13
N VAL A 2 -9.93 0.46 -8.35
CA VAL A 2 -9.96 1.23 -9.59
C VAL A 2 -11.28 0.96 -10.29
N VAL A 3 -12.04 2.01 -10.59
CA VAL A 3 -13.32 1.91 -11.30
C VAL A 3 -13.08 2.04 -12.80
N TYR A 4 -13.66 1.11 -13.57
CA TYR A 4 -13.52 1.07 -15.02
C TYR A 4 -13.91 2.41 -15.66
N GLN A 5 -13.05 2.94 -16.54
CA GLN A 5 -13.21 4.24 -17.23
C GLN A 5 -13.42 5.44 -16.30
N HIS A 6 -12.98 5.35 -15.04
CA HIS A 6 -13.05 6.45 -14.08
C HIS A 6 -11.68 6.65 -13.44
N GLY A 7 -11.44 6.04 -12.27
CA GLY A 7 -10.22 6.30 -11.52
C GLY A 7 -10.17 5.55 -10.20
N PRO A 8 -9.10 5.79 -9.42
CA PRO A 8 -8.88 5.12 -8.15
C PRO A 8 -9.75 5.70 -7.03
N PHE A 9 -10.18 4.83 -6.13
CA PHE A 9 -10.77 5.16 -4.84
C PHE A 9 -9.97 4.46 -3.75
N ALA A 10 -9.55 5.23 -2.75
CA ALA A 10 -8.80 4.77 -1.59
C ALA A 10 -9.51 5.19 -0.29
N TRP A 11 -9.24 4.46 0.78
CA TRP A 11 -9.80 4.69 2.10
C TRP A 11 -8.75 4.35 3.16
N GLY A 12 -8.94 4.85 4.37
CA GLY A 12 -8.06 4.67 5.52
C GLY A 12 -8.83 4.77 6.82
N LYS A 13 -8.15 4.65 7.95
CA LYS A 13 -8.79 4.76 9.28
C LYS A 13 -9.26 6.18 9.57
N ASP A 14 -8.55 7.15 9.02
CA ASP A 14 -8.88 8.58 9.05
C ASP A 14 -8.54 9.22 7.69
N ALA A 15 -8.78 10.53 7.58
CA ALA A 15 -8.52 11.27 6.35
C ALA A 15 -7.04 11.25 5.93
N HIS A 16 -6.11 11.29 6.87
CA HIS A 16 -4.68 11.29 6.58
C HIS A 16 -4.24 9.92 6.05
N ASP A 17 -4.66 8.84 6.70
CA ASP A 17 -4.43 7.46 6.24
C ASP A 17 -5.06 7.20 4.87
N ALA A 18 -6.25 7.76 4.59
CA ALA A 18 -6.90 7.63 3.29
C ALA A 18 -6.07 8.27 2.16
N VAL A 19 -5.55 9.48 2.39
CA VAL A 19 -4.67 10.19 1.45
C VAL A 19 -3.35 9.44 1.28
N HIS A 20 -2.77 8.92 2.37
CA HIS A 20 -1.56 8.10 2.29
C HIS A 20 -1.78 6.87 1.37
N ASN A 21 -2.88 6.15 1.57
CA ASN A 21 -3.22 5.00 0.74
C ASN A 21 -3.48 5.37 -0.73
N ALA A 22 -4.06 6.54 -1.00
CA ALA A 22 -4.25 7.06 -2.35
C ALA A 22 -2.92 7.30 -3.07
N VAL A 23 -1.96 7.95 -2.39
CA VAL A 23 -0.61 8.21 -2.92
C VAL A 23 0.14 6.91 -3.18
N VAL A 24 0.07 5.94 -2.25
CA VAL A 24 0.68 4.63 -2.43
C VAL A 24 0.09 3.90 -3.65
N MET A 25 -1.22 3.99 -3.87
CA MET A 25 -1.89 3.38 -5.01
C MET A 25 -1.38 3.96 -6.34
N GLU A 26 -1.22 5.28 -6.42
CA GLU A 26 -0.69 5.96 -7.61
C GLU A 26 0.76 5.54 -7.90
N GLU A 27 1.62 5.54 -6.88
CA GLU A 27 3.03 5.17 -7.07
C GLU A 27 3.19 3.72 -7.53
N VAL A 28 2.41 2.80 -6.95
CA VAL A 28 2.43 1.38 -7.37
C VAL A 28 1.90 1.24 -8.80
N ALA A 29 0.84 1.96 -9.18
CA ALA A 29 0.31 1.95 -10.53
C ALA A 29 1.34 2.46 -11.56
N ARG A 30 2.01 3.57 -11.27
CA ARG A 30 3.07 4.13 -12.11
C ARG A 30 4.26 3.17 -12.27
N MET A 31 4.73 2.58 -11.16
CA MET A 31 5.80 1.59 -11.20
C MET A 31 5.41 0.35 -12.00
N ALA A 32 4.18 -0.15 -11.82
CA ALA A 32 3.68 -1.31 -12.57
C ALA A 32 3.58 -1.02 -14.07
N TRP A 33 3.09 0.17 -14.46
CA TRP A 33 3.03 0.60 -15.85
C TRP A 33 4.41 0.59 -16.51
N ILE A 34 5.40 1.23 -15.87
CA ILE A 34 6.78 1.28 -16.36
C ILE A 34 7.39 -0.13 -16.44
N ALA A 35 7.26 -0.93 -15.38
CA ALA A 35 7.84 -2.28 -15.32
C ALA A 35 7.28 -3.21 -16.40
N ARG A 36 5.97 -3.15 -16.66
CA ARG A 36 5.31 -3.90 -17.74
C ARG A 36 5.70 -3.41 -19.13
N GLY A 37 5.94 -2.10 -19.28
CA GLY A 37 6.48 -1.54 -20.52
C GLY A 37 7.88 -2.06 -20.85
N ILE A 38 8.71 -2.32 -19.81
CA ILE A 38 10.07 -2.88 -19.97
C ILE A 38 10.02 -4.40 -20.19
N ASN A 39 9.22 -5.12 -19.39
CA ASN A 39 9.07 -6.58 -19.49
C ASN A 39 7.58 -6.96 -19.52
N PRO A 40 7.02 -7.20 -20.73
CA PRO A 40 5.63 -7.64 -20.87
C PRO A 40 5.34 -8.96 -20.15
N ALA A 41 6.33 -9.87 -20.08
CA ALA A 41 6.24 -11.17 -19.44
C ALA A 41 6.49 -11.15 -17.92
N LEU A 42 6.51 -9.97 -17.29
CA LEU A 42 6.70 -9.84 -15.85
C LEU A 42 5.62 -10.64 -15.09
N ASN A 43 6.04 -11.45 -14.13
CA ASN A 43 5.11 -12.18 -13.26
C ASN A 43 4.86 -11.40 -11.96
N PRO A 44 3.72 -11.64 -11.28
CA PRO A 44 3.50 -11.12 -9.93
C PRO A 44 4.63 -11.53 -8.97
N ILE A 45 4.79 -10.76 -7.90
CA ILE A 45 5.67 -11.15 -6.79
C ILE A 45 5.15 -12.45 -6.15
N ASP A 46 6.07 -13.26 -5.65
CA ASP A 46 5.75 -14.46 -4.88
C ASP A 46 4.79 -14.17 -3.70
N ASP A 47 3.79 -15.03 -3.54
CA ASP A 47 2.73 -14.87 -2.54
C ASP A 47 3.27 -14.88 -1.11
N TYR A 48 4.30 -15.69 -0.81
CA TYR A 48 4.89 -15.71 0.52
C TYR A 48 5.57 -14.38 0.85
N LEU A 49 6.30 -13.80 -0.11
CA LEU A 49 6.91 -12.48 0.06
C LEU A 49 5.87 -11.36 0.23
N MET A 50 4.79 -11.39 -0.57
CA MET A 50 3.68 -10.44 -0.46
C MET A 50 3.03 -10.52 0.93
N ASN A 51 2.65 -11.73 1.35
CA ASN A 51 2.02 -11.96 2.64
C ASN A 51 2.93 -11.57 3.81
N LYS A 52 4.22 -11.90 3.75
CA LYS A 52 5.20 -11.50 4.76
C LYS A 52 5.28 -9.97 4.91
N HIS A 53 5.31 -9.24 3.79
CA HIS A 53 5.36 -7.78 3.82
C HIS A 53 4.10 -7.16 4.43
N PHE A 54 2.93 -7.68 4.06
CA PHE A 54 1.65 -7.21 4.59
C PHE A 54 1.52 -7.50 6.09
N MET A 55 1.74 -8.76 6.49
CA MET A 55 1.56 -9.21 7.87
C MET A 55 2.52 -8.53 8.85
N ARG A 56 3.70 -8.11 8.39
CA ARG A 56 4.66 -7.35 9.21
C ARG A 56 4.08 -6.06 9.80
N LYS A 57 3.16 -5.38 9.09
CA LYS A 57 2.55 -4.11 9.52
C LYS A 57 1.08 -4.25 9.94
N HIS A 58 0.34 -5.19 9.34
CA HIS A 58 -1.12 -5.27 9.47
C HIS A 58 -1.63 -6.62 10.03
N GLY A 59 -0.73 -7.59 10.29
CA GLY A 59 -1.11 -8.90 10.83
C GLY A 59 -1.33 -8.89 12.35
N PRO A 60 -1.87 -9.98 12.92
CA PRO A 60 -2.11 -10.11 14.37
C PRO A 60 -0.85 -9.94 15.23
N ASN A 61 0.31 -10.32 14.68
CA ASN A 61 1.63 -10.19 15.32
C ASN A 61 2.47 -9.09 14.63
N ALA A 62 1.85 -8.01 14.16
CA ALA A 62 2.56 -6.91 13.51
C ALA A 62 3.65 -6.34 14.43
N TYR A 63 4.87 -6.30 13.93
CA TYR A 63 6.07 -5.92 14.68
C TYR A 63 6.76 -4.68 14.11
N TYR A 64 6.21 -4.10 13.05
CA TYR A 64 6.75 -2.94 12.37
C TYR A 64 5.65 -1.91 12.11
N GLY A 65 5.98 -0.64 12.30
CA GLY A 65 5.04 0.48 12.27
C GLY A 65 5.26 1.36 13.49
N GLN A 66 5.21 2.68 13.31
CA GLN A 66 5.32 3.60 14.43
C GLN A 66 4.10 3.40 15.33
N LYS A 67 4.31 2.94 16.57
CA LYS A 67 3.37 3.27 17.64
C LYS A 67 3.39 4.78 17.71
N CYS A 68 2.27 5.42 17.40
CA CYS A 68 2.12 6.85 17.66
C CYS A 68 2.39 7.02 19.16
N SER A 69 3.58 7.50 19.51
CA SER A 69 3.87 7.92 20.87
C SER A 69 3.00 9.13 21.09
N MET A 70 1.82 8.94 21.68
CA MET A 70 1.18 10.03 22.40
C MET A 70 2.20 10.44 23.47
N SER A 71 2.88 11.58 23.26
CA SER A 71 3.50 12.28 24.37
C SER A 71 2.37 12.67 25.33
N PRO A 72 2.36 12.22 26.59
CA PRO A 72 1.54 12.86 27.60
C PRO A 72 2.29 14.13 28.02
N GLY A 73 1.74 15.30 27.73
CA GLY A 73 2.32 16.54 28.24
C GLY A 73 1.96 17.76 27.42
N MET A 74 0.77 18.29 27.69
CA MET A 74 0.57 19.73 27.80
C MET A 74 0.90 20.13 29.23
#